data_AF-A0A6M0RI59-F1
#
_entry.id   AF-A0A6M0RI59-F1
#
_cell.length_a   1.000
_cell.length_b   1.000
_cell.length_c   1.000
_cell.angle_alpha   90.00
_cell.angle_beta   90.00
_cell.angle_gamma   90.00
#
_symmetry.space_group_name_H-M   'P 1'
#
loop_
_entity.id
_entity.type
_entity.pdbx_description
1 polymer ?
#
loop_
_entity_poly.entity_id
_entity_poly.type
_entity_poly.pdbx_seq_one_letter_code
_entity_poly.pdbx_strand_id
1 'polypeptide(L)' 'MPDCLALIAHDTKKNDLVMLATNYRHVLARYHLIATETTGQLIGTVTGLPVERMAAGAQGGELQIAARVVSGGVAGVF' A
#
# COMPACT_ATOMS: atom_id res chain seq x y z
N MET A 1 -3.45 11.89 -14.54
CA MET A 1 -2.42 10.90 -14.18
C MET A 1 -2.90 10.18 -12.93
N PRO A 2 -2.69 8.86 -12.79
CA PRO A 2 -3.13 8.16 -11.59
C PRO A 2 -2.51 8.79 -10.34
N ASP A 3 -3.30 8.91 -9.28
CA ASP A 3 -2.96 9.47 -7.97
C ASP A 3 -2.91 8.39 -6.89
N CYS A 4 -2.84 7.12 -7.32
CA CYS A 4 -2.87 5.94 -6.47
C CYS A 4 -1.48 5.30 -6.34
N LEU A 5 -1.05 5.00 -5.12
CA LEU A 5 0.17 4.26 -4.82
C LEU A 5 -0.15 2.94 -4.13
N ALA A 6 0.48 1.87 -4.59
CA ALA A 6 0.39 0.56 -3.95
C ALA A 6 1.58 0.31 -3.01
N LEU A 7 1.30 -0.15 -1.80
CA LEU A 7 2.29 -0.49 -0.76
C LEU A 7 2.19 -1.99 -0.44
N ILE A 8 3.19 -2.77 -0.82
CA ILE A 8 3.23 -4.24 -0.67
C ILE A 8 4.51 -4.63 0.06
N ALA A 9 4.39 -5.40 1.13
CA ALA A 9 5.55 -5.99 1.80
C ALA A 9 5.28 -7.43 2.23
N HIS A 10 6.29 -8.29 2.04
CA HIS A 10 6.41 -9.56 2.76
C HIS A 10 6.68 -9.30 4.24
N ASP A 11 6.43 -10.31 5.09
CA ASP A 11 6.50 -10.18 6.55
C ASP A 11 7.83 -9.61 7.05
N THR A 12 8.95 -10.02 6.46
CA THR A 12 10.29 -9.54 6.83
C THR A 12 10.56 -8.08 6.45
N LYS A 13 9.73 -7.49 5.58
CA LYS A 13 9.86 -6.12 5.06
C LYS A 13 8.77 -5.16 5.52
N LYS A 14 7.74 -5.64 6.22
CA LYS A 14 6.64 -4.79 6.71
C LYS A 14 7.13 -3.66 7.61
N ASN A 15 8.07 -3.95 8.51
CA ASN A 15 8.62 -2.93 9.39
C ASN A 15 9.40 -1.86 8.62
N ASP A 16 10.21 -2.26 7.62
CA ASP A 16 10.93 -1.33 6.75
C ASP A 16 9.94 -0.42 5.98
N LEU A 17 8.88 -1.01 5.42
CA LEU A 17 7.86 -0.27 4.67
C LEU A 17 7.06 0.68 5.57
N VAL A 18 6.75 0.29 6.80
CA VAL A 18 6.08 1.16 7.78
C VAL A 18 6.98 2.31 8.21
N MET A 19 8.27 2.06 8.41
CA MET A 19 9.23 3.14 8.66
C MET A 19 9.31 4.11 7.49
N LEU A 20 9.36 3.61 6.25
CA LEU A 20 9.29 4.44 5.05
C LEU A 20 8.00 5.26 5.04
N ALA A 21 6.85 4.63 5.29
CA ALA A 21 5.56 5.31 5.32
C ALA A 21 5.48 6.39 6.42
N THR A 22 6.13 6.16 7.56
CA THR A 22 6.25 7.13 8.65
C THR A 22 7.11 8.32 8.22
N ASN A 23 8.29 8.06 7.65
CA ASN A 23 9.24 9.10 7.23
C ASN A 23 8.67 9.98 6.10
N TYR A 24 7.91 9.39 5.19
CA TYR A 24 7.30 10.08 4.05
C TYR A 24 5.81 10.35 4.22
N ARG A 25 5.29 10.33 5.46
CA ARG A 25 3.86 10.46 5.76
C ARG A 25 3.21 11.64 5.05
N HIS A 26 3.85 12.81 5.10
CA HIS A 26 3.33 14.03 4.47
C HIS A 26 3.23 13.95 2.94
N VAL A 27 4.13 13.20 2.31
CA VAL A 27 4.11 12.98 0.86
C VAL A 27 3.03 11.96 0.52
N LEU A 28 3.01 10.83 1.23
CA LEU A 28 2.05 9.74 0.99
C LEU A 28 0.60 10.16 1.26
N ALA A 29 0.36 11.08 2.19
CA ALA A 29 -0.97 11.64 2.46
C ALA A 29 -1.60 12.38 1.26
N ARG A 30 -0.83 12.66 0.21
CA ARG A 30 -1.32 13.33 -1.01
C ARG A 30 -1.84 12.34 -2.06
N TYR A 31 -1.68 11.05 -1.83
CA TYR A 31 -2.05 9.98 -2.75
C TYR A 31 -3.16 9.11 -2.16
N HIS A 32 -3.92 8.47 -3.03
CA HIS A 32 -4.74 7.33 -2.63
C HIS A 32 -3.84 6.13 -2.38
N LEU A 33 -3.87 5.57 -1.18
CA LEU A 33 -2.99 4.45 -0.82
C LEU A 33 -3.76 3.14 -0.85
N ILE A 34 -3.21 2.14 -1.55
CA ILE A 34 -3.72 0.76 -1.55
C ILE A 34 -2.65 -0.18 -1.01
N ALA A 35 -3.04 -1.21 -0.26
CA ALA A 35 -2.11 -2.19 0.27
C ALA A 35 -2.79 -3.53 0.54
N THR A 36 -2.03 -4.62 0.62
CA THR A 36 -2.55 -5.90 1.10
C THR A 36 -2.93 -5.81 2.58
N GLU A 37 -3.90 -6.62 3.01
CA GLU A 37 -4.59 -6.52 4.30
C GLU A 37 -3.70 -6.13 5.49
N THR A 38 -2.71 -6.97 5.81
CA THR A 38 -1.85 -6.80 6.99
C THR A 38 -0.87 -5.64 6.84
N THR A 39 -0.37 -5.39 5.63
CA THR A 39 0.50 -4.24 5.32
C THR A 39 -0.26 -2.93 5.51
N GLY A 40 -1.45 -2.82 4.90
CA GLY A 40 -2.29 -1.62 5.00
C GLY A 40 -2.78 -1.36 6.41
N GLN A 41 -3.14 -2.40 7.16
CA GLN A 41 -3.51 -2.28 8.57
C GLN A 41 -2.35 -1.70 9.39
N LEU A 42 -1.13 -2.23 9.23
CA LEU A 42 0.02 -1.80 10.00
C LEU A 42 0.40 -0.34 9.69
N ILE A 43 0.44 0.02 8.40
CA ILE A 43 0.70 1.39 7.96
C ILE A 43 -0.36 2.34 8.51
N GLY A 44 -1.64 2.03 8.35
CA GLY A 44 -2.73 2.88 8.85
C GLY A 44 -2.70 3.04 10.37
N THR A 45 -2.39 1.97 11.11
CA THR A 45 -2.29 2.00 12.58
C THR A 45 -1.14 2.88 13.07
N VAL A 46 0.04 2.77 12.45
CA VAL A 46 1.25 3.48 12.90
C VAL A 46 1.28 4.93 12.43
N THR A 47 0.84 5.19 11.20
CA THR A 47 0.98 6.52 10.57
C THR A 47 -0.30 7.34 10.60
N GLY A 48 -1.46 6.71 10.85
CA GLY A 48 -2.77 7.34 10.69
C GLY A 48 -3.14 7.68 9.24
N LEU A 49 -2.40 7.17 8.25
CA LEU A 49 -2.75 7.36 6.84
C LEU A 49 -3.98 6.51 6.47
N PRO A 50 -4.92 7.04 5.66
CA PRO A 50 -5.99 6.24 5.10
C PRO A 50 -5.42 5.29 4.03
N VAL A 51 -5.64 3.99 4.21
CA VAL A 51 -5.19 2.95 3.27
C VAL A 51 -6.38 2.06 2.90
N GLU A 52 -6.71 1.98 1.61
CA GLU A 52 -7.64 0.99 1.07
C GLU A 52 -6.98 -0.39 1.12
N ARG A 53 -7.58 -1.29 1.90
CA ARG A 53 -7.04 -2.64 2.09
C ARG A 53 -7.60 -3.58 1.02
N MET A 54 -6.70 -4.20 0.29
CA MET A 54 -6.95 -5.35 -0.57
C MET A 54 -6.99 -6.63 0.28
N ALA A 55 -7.33 -7.76 -0.35
CA ALA A 55 -7.27 -9.06 0.31
C ALA A 55 -5.87 -9.37 0.84
N ALA A 56 -5.77 -10.40 1.69
CA ALA A 56 -4.48 -10.94 2.07
C ALA A 56 -3.72 -11.46 0.83
N GLY A 57 -2.39 -11.43 0.86
CA GLY A 57 -1.57 -11.96 -0.24
C GLY A 57 -1.92 -13.41 -0.57
N ALA A 58 -2.10 -14.26 0.45
CA ALA A 58 -2.51 -15.66 0.31
C ALA A 58 -3.91 -15.87 -0.31
N GLN A 59 -4.75 -14.83 -0.30
CA GLN A 59 -6.09 -14.83 -0.92
C GLN A 59 -6.11 -14.14 -2.29
N GLY A 60 -4.94 -13.74 -2.82
CA GLY A 60 -4.82 -13.06 -4.10
C GLY A 60 -4.82 -11.53 -4.03
N GLY A 61 -4.59 -10.93 -2.86
CA GLY A 61 -4.49 -9.47 -2.72
C GLY A 61 -3.42 -8.83 -3.62
N GLU A 62 -2.30 -9.52 -3.82
CA GLU A 62 -1.25 -9.09 -4.75
C GLU A 62 -1.74 -9.09 -6.21
N LEU A 63 -2.56 -10.08 -6.59
CA LEU A 63 -3.18 -10.14 -7.92
C LEU A 63 -4.21 -9.02 -8.12
N GLN A 64 -4.95 -8.63 -7.08
CA GLN A 64 -5.85 -7.48 -7.13
C GLN A 64 -5.10 -6.19 -7.44
N ILE A 65 -3.95 -5.97 -6.79
CA ILE A 65 -3.10 -4.80 -7.05
C ILE A 65 -2.51 -4.89 -8.47
N ALA A 66 -1.98 -6.04 -8.87
CA ALA A 66 -1.44 -6.24 -10.21
C ALA A 66 -2.48 -5.95 -11.30
N ALA A 67 -3.73 -6.37 -11.11
CA ALA A 67 -4.82 -6.04 -12.03
C ALA A 67 -5.05 -4.52 -12.14
N ARG A 68 -5.05 -3.79 -11.02
CA ARG A 68 -5.18 -2.32 -11.04
C ARG A 68 -3.98 -1.62 -11.70
N VAL A 69 -2.77 -2.16 -11.55
CA VAL A 69 -1.58 -1.67 -12.26
C VAL A 69 -1.77 -1.83 -13.77
N VAL A 70 -2.18 -3.01 -14.24
CA VAL A 70 -2.41 -3.28 -15.67
C VAL A 70 -3.54 -2.40 -16.23
N SER A 71 -4.59 -2.13 -15.46
CA SER A 71 -5.67 -1.22 -15.85
C SER A 71 -5.28 0.26 -15.83
N GLY A 72 -4.04 0.62 -15.47
CA GLY A 72 -3.56 2.01 -15.43
C GLY A 72 -4.06 2.82 -14.22
N GLY A 73 -4.63 2.15 -13.21
CA GLY A 73 -5.19 2.78 -12.01
C GLY A 73 -4.20 2.99 -10.87
N VAL A 74 -2.92 2.65 -11.07
CA VAL A 74 -1.85 2.77 -10.07
C VAL A 74 -0.66 3.51 -10.68
N ALA A 75 -0.17 4.54 -9.99
CA ALA A 75 0.94 5.37 -10.43
C ALA A 75 2.31 4.80 -10.05
N GLY A 76 2.37 4.00 -8.98
CA GLY A 76 3.59 3.36 -8.51
C GLY A 76 3.32 2.25 -7.50
N VAL A 77 4.25 1.30 -7.40
CA VAL A 77 4.20 0.16 -6.47
C VAL A 77 5.50 0.17 -5.66
N PHE A 78 5.39 0.06 -4.34
CA PHE A 78 6.49 0.10 -3.38
C PHE A 78 6.41 -1.03 -2.36
#